data_AF-A0A3B9UDP5-F1
#
_entry.id   AF-A0A3B9UDP5-F1
#
_cell.length_a   1.000
_cell.length_b   1.000
_cell.length_c   1.000
_cell.angle_alpha   90.00
_cell.angle_beta   90.00
_cell.angle_gamma   90.00
#
_symmetry.space_group_name_H-M   'P 1'
#
loop_
_entity.id
_entity.type
_entity.pdbx_description
1 polymer ?
#
loop_
_entity_poly.entity_id
_entity_poly.type
_entity_poly.pdbx_seq_one_letter_code
_entity_poly.pdbx_strand_id
1 'polypeptide(L)'
;MQHFRTQILGFFYLMSLAVSGLWAQSWPVESVLRKGLWAEVRVTEDGIYRIKGSEFQQLGLGPLPIPSSSVGIWGRNAGVLSEVNANQGEARDLSALPIRIEDGGDGMIHADDAVYFLGQAPHVWNYDASMQRWIRTTHPYSDQQVYFVTATEGGTPMPTYGPTVASPQFTDRYTFVAWHELDLVNLVGSGRMWMGESFDYTLSRTIDLGLGRLDAQSTARFTLSAAGRTTVFGPKLELRTGQGFVGALSFQTVSGVSGDTYARWTSQAWNQVGSATPWGSVNLTLERSANTSASAWLDAVSVYADAPMAYQGG
;
A
#
# COMPACT_ATOMS: atom_id res chain seq x y z
N MET A 1 -15.44 81.68 -29.11
CA MET A 1 -14.44 81.22 -28.12
C MET A 1 -15.09 80.16 -27.25
N GLN A 2 -14.29 79.17 -26.86
CA GLN A 2 -14.62 77.97 -26.09
C GLN A 2 -15.28 76.83 -26.88
N HIS A 3 -14.40 75.99 -27.42
CA HIS A 3 -14.64 74.62 -27.84
C HIS A 3 -14.98 73.76 -26.61
N PHE A 4 -16.11 73.03 -26.66
CA PHE A 4 -16.33 71.87 -25.79
C PHE A 4 -16.12 70.60 -26.63
N ARG A 5 -14.99 69.94 -26.41
CA ARG A 5 -14.66 68.64 -27.00
C ARG A 5 -15.30 67.55 -26.14
N THR A 6 -16.31 66.87 -26.69
CA THR A 6 -16.87 65.66 -26.11
C THR A 6 -15.95 64.49 -26.47
N GLN A 7 -15.17 64.00 -25.51
CA GLN A 7 -14.44 62.73 -25.66
C GLN A 7 -15.35 61.60 -25.17
N ILE A 8 -15.71 60.69 -26.08
CA ILE A 8 -16.35 59.41 -25.72
C ILE A 8 -15.23 58.38 -25.59
N LEU A 9 -14.97 57.95 -24.35
CA LEU A 9 -14.15 56.80 -24.03
C LEU A 9 -14.85 55.53 -24.54
N GLY A 10 -14.28 54.86 -25.54
CA GLY A 10 -14.64 53.50 -25.92
C GLY A 10 -13.88 52.49 -25.07
N PHE A 11 -14.54 51.88 -24.09
CA PHE A 11 -13.99 50.79 -23.30
C PHE A 11 -14.19 49.46 -24.06
N PHE A 12 -13.14 48.93 -24.69
CA PHE A 12 -13.17 47.61 -25.32
C PHE A 12 -13.05 46.54 -24.23
N TYR A 13 -14.15 45.84 -23.94
CA TYR A 13 -14.15 44.65 -23.09
C TYR A 13 -13.78 43.43 -23.97
N LEU A 14 -12.54 42.96 -23.87
CA LEU A 14 -12.11 41.69 -24.47
C LEU A 14 -12.62 40.56 -23.58
N MET A 15 -13.74 39.96 -23.98
CA MET A 15 -14.31 38.78 -23.33
C MET A 15 -13.48 37.56 -23.74
N SER A 16 -12.52 37.16 -22.91
CA SER A 16 -11.84 35.87 -23.06
C SER A 16 -12.81 34.76 -22.65
N LEU A 17 -13.44 34.12 -23.64
CA LEU A 17 -14.12 32.84 -23.43
C LEU A 17 -13.05 31.79 -23.10
N ALA A 18 -12.91 31.47 -21.82
CA ALA A 18 -12.26 30.23 -21.41
C ALA A 18 -13.13 29.08 -21.91
N VAL A 19 -12.77 28.52 -23.08
CA VAL A 19 -13.32 27.25 -23.53
C VAL A 19 -12.75 26.20 -22.59
N SER A 20 -13.52 25.86 -21.56
CA SER A 20 -13.30 24.64 -20.79
C SER A 20 -13.47 23.48 -21.75
N GLY A 21 -12.35 22.96 -22.27
CA GLY A 21 -12.35 21.76 -23.09
C GLY A 21 -12.98 20.62 -22.30
N LEU A 22 -14.19 20.22 -22.68
CA LEU A 22 -14.73 18.91 -22.33
C LEU A 22 -13.88 17.90 -23.11
N TRP A 23 -12.77 17.45 -22.50
CA TRP A 23 -11.98 16.36 -23.05
C TRP A 23 -12.87 15.12 -23.05
N ALA A 24 -13.27 14.68 -24.25
CA ALA A 24 -14.00 13.43 -24.40
C ALA A 24 -13.13 12.28 -23.86
N GLN A 25 -13.68 11.51 -22.94
CA GLN A 25 -13.00 10.36 -22.35
C GLN A 25 -12.79 9.29 -23.42
N SER A 26 -11.54 8.93 -23.70
CA SER A 26 -11.21 7.86 -24.65
C SER A 26 -11.45 6.50 -24.01
N TRP A 27 -12.50 5.81 -24.45
CA TRP A 27 -12.75 4.42 -24.10
C TRP A 27 -12.17 3.52 -25.19
N PRO A 28 -11.50 2.41 -24.84
CA PRO A 28 -11.19 1.40 -25.84
C PRO A 28 -12.49 0.89 -26.45
N VAL A 29 -12.47 0.63 -27.76
CA VAL A 29 -13.66 0.18 -28.50
C VAL A 29 -14.14 -1.18 -27.97
N GLU A 30 -13.21 -2.02 -27.48
CA GLU A 30 -13.47 -3.34 -26.93
C GLU A 30 -12.48 -3.64 -25.79
N SER A 31 -12.85 -4.53 -24.87
CA SER A 31 -11.93 -5.00 -23.84
C SER A 31 -10.94 -6.03 -24.40
N VAL A 32 -9.71 -6.03 -23.89
CA VAL A 32 -8.71 -7.07 -24.14
C VAL A 32 -9.22 -8.47 -23.75
N LEU A 33 -10.12 -8.56 -22.77
CA LEU A 33 -10.73 -9.82 -22.33
C LEU A 33 -11.83 -10.34 -23.27
N ARG A 34 -12.19 -9.61 -24.33
CA ARG A 34 -13.27 -9.99 -25.26
C ARG A 34 -13.02 -11.34 -25.93
N LYS A 35 -11.75 -11.66 -26.19
CA LYS A 35 -11.31 -12.84 -26.94
C LYS A 35 -10.17 -13.50 -26.21
N GLY A 36 -9.90 -14.76 -26.56
CA GLY A 36 -8.84 -15.53 -25.95
C GLY A 36 -9.29 -16.27 -24.70
N LEU A 37 -8.37 -17.07 -24.18
CA LEU A 37 -8.56 -17.84 -22.96
C LEU A 37 -7.74 -17.20 -21.85
N TRP A 38 -8.39 -16.97 -20.72
CA TRP A 38 -7.84 -16.19 -19.61
C TRP A 38 -7.98 -16.97 -18.32
N ALA A 39 -6.94 -16.91 -17.50
CA ALA A 39 -6.93 -17.46 -16.15
C ALA A 39 -6.54 -16.36 -15.16
N GLU A 40 -7.19 -16.35 -14.00
CA GLU A 40 -6.85 -15.42 -12.91
C GLU A 40 -5.69 -15.98 -12.08
N VAL A 41 -4.71 -15.12 -11.80
CA VAL A 41 -3.69 -15.36 -10.78
C VAL A 41 -3.73 -14.23 -9.77
N ARG A 42 -3.53 -14.58 -8.50
CA ARG A 42 -3.73 -13.65 -7.37
C ARG A 42 -2.47 -13.57 -6.57
N VAL A 43 -2.10 -12.35 -6.17
CA VAL A 43 -0.93 -12.08 -5.35
C VAL A 43 -1.32 -11.27 -4.13
N THR A 44 -0.61 -11.48 -3.03
CA THR A 44 -0.81 -10.78 -1.75
C THR A 44 0.37 -9.90 -1.37
N GLU A 45 1.55 -10.16 -1.95
CA GLU A 45 2.82 -9.50 -1.62
C GLU A 45 3.51 -8.95 -2.86
N ASP A 46 4.32 -7.91 -2.69
CA ASP A 46 5.21 -7.41 -3.75
C ASP A 46 6.32 -8.44 -4.02
N GLY A 47 6.54 -8.80 -5.27
CA GLY A 47 7.59 -9.76 -5.60
C GLY A 47 7.67 -10.18 -7.06
N ILE A 48 8.73 -10.91 -7.39
CA ILE A 48 8.85 -11.57 -8.69
C ILE A 48 8.17 -12.92 -8.57
N TYR A 49 7.08 -13.09 -9.31
CA TYR A 49 6.31 -14.33 -9.37
C TYR A 49 6.75 -15.15 -10.57
N ARG A 50 6.70 -16.48 -10.42
CA ARG A 50 7.02 -17.45 -11.47
C ARG A 50 5.79 -18.30 -11.76
N ILE A 51 5.44 -18.41 -13.04
CA ILE A 51 4.44 -19.36 -13.55
C ILE A 51 5.18 -20.38 -14.43
N LYS A 52 5.13 -21.65 -14.06
CA LYS A 52 5.71 -22.75 -14.84
C LYS A 52 4.84 -23.12 -16.02
N GLY A 53 5.42 -23.64 -17.10
CA GLY A 53 4.66 -24.15 -18.24
C GLY A 53 3.61 -25.19 -17.84
N SER A 54 3.92 -26.09 -16.91
CA SER A 54 2.95 -27.05 -16.35
C SER A 54 1.72 -26.38 -15.72
N GLU A 55 1.87 -25.18 -15.15
CA GLU A 55 0.79 -24.42 -14.52
C GLU A 55 -0.13 -23.79 -15.57
N PHE A 56 0.37 -23.42 -16.76
CA PHE A 56 -0.49 -22.97 -17.87
C PHE A 56 -1.51 -24.04 -18.26
N GLN A 57 -1.09 -25.30 -18.31
CA GLN A 57 -1.99 -26.42 -18.58
C GLN A 57 -3.00 -26.63 -17.44
N GLN A 58 -2.58 -26.50 -16.18
CA GLN A 58 -3.48 -26.62 -15.01
C GLN A 58 -4.52 -25.49 -14.96
N LEU A 59 -4.13 -24.28 -15.39
CA LEU A 59 -5.02 -23.13 -15.55
C LEU A 59 -5.93 -23.26 -16.78
N GLY A 60 -5.80 -24.33 -17.56
CA GLY A 60 -6.63 -24.60 -18.72
C GLY A 60 -6.28 -23.78 -19.95
N LEU A 61 -5.12 -23.11 -20.00
CA LEU A 61 -4.73 -22.19 -21.08
C LEU A 61 -4.30 -22.88 -22.39
N GLY A 62 -4.41 -24.21 -22.47
CA GLY A 62 -4.10 -25.01 -23.66
C GLY A 62 -3.10 -26.14 -23.36
N PRO A 63 -2.92 -27.08 -24.30
CA PRO A 63 -1.90 -28.10 -24.20
C PRO A 63 -0.50 -27.51 -24.45
N LEU A 64 0.51 -28.10 -23.82
CA LEU A 64 1.92 -27.81 -24.10
C LEU A 64 2.41 -28.57 -25.35
N PRO A 65 3.40 -28.04 -26.08
CA PRO A 65 4.02 -26.73 -25.86
C PRO A 65 3.18 -25.56 -26.37
N ILE A 66 3.34 -24.39 -25.75
CA ILE A 66 2.64 -23.14 -26.11
C ILE A 66 3.65 -22.18 -26.77
N PRO A 67 3.33 -21.48 -27.88
CA PRO A 67 4.22 -20.47 -28.44
C PRO A 67 4.54 -19.36 -27.42
N SER A 68 5.82 -19.12 -27.15
CA SER A 68 6.24 -18.11 -26.16
C SER A 68 5.72 -16.71 -26.50
N SER A 69 5.58 -16.39 -27.80
CA SER A 69 5.07 -15.10 -28.27
C SER A 69 3.57 -14.87 -28.02
N SER A 70 2.79 -15.92 -27.74
CA SER A 70 1.36 -15.79 -27.47
C SER A 70 1.03 -15.66 -25.99
N VAL A 71 2.02 -15.81 -25.11
CA VAL A 71 1.84 -15.68 -23.66
C VAL A 71 1.84 -14.23 -23.24
N GLY A 72 0.85 -13.86 -22.43
CA GLY A 72 0.71 -12.53 -21.86
C GLY A 72 0.20 -12.57 -20.43
N ILE A 73 0.60 -11.57 -19.65
CA ILE A 73 0.07 -11.30 -18.32
C ILE A 73 -0.43 -9.87 -18.31
N TRP A 74 -1.67 -9.69 -17.86
CA TRP A 74 -2.40 -8.43 -17.96
C TRP A 74 -2.98 -8.06 -16.60
N GLY A 75 -3.00 -6.77 -16.28
CA GLY A 75 -3.47 -6.30 -14.99
C GLY A 75 -3.74 -4.81 -14.96
N ARG A 76 -4.17 -4.34 -13.80
CA ARG A 76 -4.20 -2.90 -13.48
C ARG A 76 -3.12 -2.62 -12.44
N ASN A 77 -2.83 -1.33 -12.26
CA ASN A 77 -1.96 -0.90 -11.17
C ASN A 77 -2.53 -1.38 -9.84
N ALA A 78 -1.65 -1.84 -8.97
CA ALA A 78 -2.02 -2.19 -7.61
C ALA A 78 -2.41 -0.94 -6.79
N GLY A 79 -3.17 -1.17 -5.72
CA GLY A 79 -3.68 -0.11 -4.86
C GLY A 79 -5.15 0.20 -5.07
N VAL A 80 -5.63 1.12 -4.24
CA VAL A 80 -7.03 1.53 -4.20
C VAL A 80 -7.31 2.42 -5.41
N LEU A 81 -8.41 2.14 -6.11
CA LEU A 81 -8.92 3.01 -7.15
C LEU A 81 -9.29 4.38 -6.56
N SER A 82 -9.08 5.47 -7.31
CA SER A 82 -9.48 6.80 -6.86
C SER A 82 -10.99 6.84 -6.61
N GLU A 83 -11.39 7.31 -5.42
CA GLU A 83 -12.80 7.56 -5.09
C GLU A 83 -13.37 8.74 -5.88
N VAL A 84 -12.50 9.66 -6.29
CA VAL A 84 -12.87 10.76 -7.18
C VAL A 84 -12.92 10.20 -8.59
N ASN A 85 -14.04 10.43 -9.28
CA ASN A 85 -14.17 10.22 -10.71
C ASN A 85 -13.19 11.15 -11.45
N ALA A 86 -11.94 10.70 -11.61
CA ALA A 86 -10.90 11.46 -12.24
C ALA A 86 -10.96 11.27 -13.78
N ASN A 87 -10.89 12.40 -14.49
CA ASN A 87 -10.89 12.41 -15.96
C ASN A 87 -9.56 11.93 -16.57
N GLN A 88 -8.50 11.75 -15.76
CA GLN A 88 -7.15 11.45 -16.26
C GLN A 88 -6.42 10.46 -15.34
N GLY A 89 -5.62 9.55 -15.94
CA GLY A 89 -4.62 8.74 -15.23
C GLY A 89 -5.00 7.27 -14.96
N GLU A 90 -6.29 6.93 -14.89
CA GLU A 90 -6.70 5.53 -14.68
C GLU A 90 -6.89 4.77 -16.00
N ALA A 91 -6.16 3.66 -16.16
CA ALA A 91 -6.33 2.75 -17.29
C ALA A 91 -7.78 2.26 -17.36
N ARG A 92 -8.42 2.41 -18.52
CA ARG A 92 -9.84 2.06 -18.72
C ARG A 92 -10.07 0.58 -19.04
N ASP A 93 -9.00 -0.16 -19.28
CA ASP A 93 -8.95 -1.60 -19.47
C ASP A 93 -7.64 -2.16 -18.88
N LEU A 94 -7.45 -3.47 -18.90
CA LEU A 94 -6.18 -4.09 -18.46
C LEU A 94 -5.02 -3.66 -19.36
N SER A 95 -3.84 -3.54 -18.77
CA SER A 95 -2.59 -3.28 -19.48
C SER A 95 -1.68 -4.50 -19.43
N ALA A 96 -0.94 -4.76 -20.50
CA ALA A 96 0.04 -5.84 -20.53
C ALA A 96 1.20 -5.52 -19.58
N LEU A 97 1.58 -6.49 -18.76
CA LEU A 97 2.76 -6.40 -17.91
C LEU A 97 4.01 -6.82 -18.71
N PRO A 98 5.18 -6.21 -18.41
CA PRO A 98 6.46 -6.75 -18.83
C PRO A 98 6.68 -8.15 -18.26
N ILE A 99 6.98 -9.11 -19.13
CA ILE A 99 7.28 -10.49 -18.73
C ILE A 99 8.67 -10.93 -19.20
N ARG A 100 9.32 -11.78 -18.40
CA ARG A 100 10.51 -12.53 -18.79
C ARG A 100 10.11 -13.98 -19.01
N ILE A 101 10.45 -14.53 -20.17
CA ILE A 101 10.21 -15.93 -20.51
C ILE A 101 11.56 -16.64 -20.56
N GLU A 102 11.64 -17.80 -19.92
CA GLU A 102 12.75 -18.74 -19.99
C GLU A 102 12.22 -20.03 -20.61
N ASP A 103 12.38 -20.17 -21.93
CA ASP A 103 11.84 -21.24 -22.78
C ASP A 103 12.92 -22.11 -23.44
N GLY A 104 14.16 -22.04 -22.94
CA GLY A 104 15.29 -22.74 -23.56
C GLY A 104 15.72 -22.20 -24.93
N GLY A 105 15.06 -21.18 -25.49
CA GLY A 105 15.41 -20.50 -26.73
C GLY A 105 14.82 -21.10 -28.01
N ASP A 106 13.87 -22.03 -27.91
CA ASP A 106 13.18 -22.61 -29.07
C ASP A 106 11.87 -21.87 -29.43
N GLY A 107 11.48 -20.86 -28.63
CA GLY A 107 10.27 -20.08 -28.82
C GLY A 107 8.99 -20.79 -28.37
N MET A 108 9.12 -21.88 -27.60
CA MET A 108 8.02 -22.72 -27.13
C MET A 108 8.14 -22.97 -25.63
N ILE A 109 7.06 -22.77 -24.89
CA ILE A 109 6.97 -23.09 -23.47
C ILE A 109 6.58 -24.56 -23.31
N HIS A 110 7.50 -25.36 -22.77
CA HIS A 110 7.33 -26.73 -22.30
C HIS A 110 7.02 -26.75 -20.79
N ALA A 111 6.84 -27.95 -20.23
CA ALA A 111 6.40 -28.10 -18.83
C ALA A 111 7.36 -27.50 -17.79
N ASP A 112 8.66 -27.57 -18.04
CA ASP A 112 9.72 -27.12 -17.12
C ASP A 112 10.13 -25.65 -17.32
N ASP A 113 9.60 -25.01 -18.37
CA ASP A 113 9.87 -23.60 -18.68
C ASP A 113 9.12 -22.65 -17.75
N ALA A 114 9.52 -21.39 -17.73
CA ALA A 114 9.04 -20.42 -16.75
C ALA A 114 8.77 -19.03 -17.34
N VAL A 115 7.69 -18.42 -16.86
CA VAL A 115 7.34 -17.03 -17.12
C VAL A 115 7.38 -16.27 -15.81
N TYR A 116 8.09 -15.15 -15.80
CA TYR A 116 8.26 -14.30 -14.63
C TYR A 116 7.62 -12.93 -14.86
N PHE A 117 7.00 -12.40 -13.82
CA PHE A 117 6.43 -11.05 -13.80
C PHE A 117 6.58 -10.43 -12.41
N LEU A 118 6.55 -9.10 -12.36
CA LEU A 118 6.49 -8.36 -11.10
C LEU A 118 5.03 -8.26 -10.66
N GLY A 119 4.69 -8.99 -9.60
CA GLY A 119 3.42 -8.85 -8.91
C GLY A 119 3.53 -7.81 -7.80
N GLN A 120 2.46 -7.05 -7.60
CA GLN A 120 2.38 -6.00 -6.59
C GLN A 120 1.29 -6.32 -5.57
N ALA A 121 1.57 -6.08 -4.30
CA ALA A 121 0.59 -6.22 -3.23
C ALA A 121 -0.56 -5.21 -3.42
N PRO A 122 -1.80 -5.55 -3.02
CA PRO A 122 -2.91 -4.61 -3.09
C PRO A 122 -2.73 -3.42 -2.13
N HIS A 123 -1.98 -3.62 -1.05
CA HIS A 123 -1.60 -2.55 -0.12
C HIS A 123 -0.31 -1.89 -0.63
N VAL A 124 -0.35 -0.57 -0.85
CA VAL A 124 0.73 0.14 -1.55
C VAL A 124 1.53 1.00 -0.60
N TRP A 125 2.85 0.94 -0.73
CA TRP A 125 3.78 1.88 -0.10
C TRP A 125 4.06 3.06 -1.03
N ASN A 126 3.79 4.27 -0.56
CA ASN A 126 4.04 5.52 -1.28
C ASN A 126 5.05 6.36 -0.50
N TYR A 127 6.07 6.87 -1.19
CA TYR A 127 7.03 7.77 -0.57
C TYR A 127 6.48 9.20 -0.57
N ASP A 128 6.26 9.76 0.62
CA ASP A 128 5.92 11.17 0.79
C ASP A 128 7.22 11.98 0.88
N ALA A 129 7.51 12.74 -0.19
CA ALA A 129 8.70 13.57 -0.28
C ALA A 129 8.69 14.76 0.71
N SER A 130 7.50 15.25 1.11
CA SER A 130 7.38 16.36 2.07
C SER A 130 7.70 15.92 3.49
N MET A 131 7.33 14.68 3.84
CA MET A 131 7.60 14.08 5.15
C MET A 131 8.85 13.20 5.15
N GLN A 132 9.49 13.04 3.99
CA GLN A 132 10.65 12.20 3.72
C GLN A 132 10.51 10.78 4.28
N ARG A 133 9.36 10.13 4.03
CA ARG A 133 9.05 8.80 4.56
C ARG A 133 8.09 8.01 3.70
N TRP A 134 8.09 6.70 3.90
CA TRP A 134 7.11 5.79 3.31
C TRP A 134 5.80 5.80 4.10
N ILE A 135 4.68 5.81 3.38
CA ILE A 135 3.33 5.72 3.91
C ILE A 135 2.66 4.52 3.25
N ARG A 136 2.06 3.63 4.04
CA ARG A 136 1.28 2.51 3.52
C ARG A 136 -0.18 2.91 3.41
N THR A 137 -0.79 2.60 2.28
CA THR A 137 -2.24 2.68 2.08
C THR A 137 -2.81 1.28 2.04
N THR A 138 -3.68 0.96 3.01
CA THR A 138 -4.38 -0.32 3.08
C THR A 138 -5.54 -0.33 2.10
N HIS A 139 -5.69 -1.43 1.35
CA HIS A 139 -6.80 -1.58 0.42
C HIS A 139 -8.08 -2.00 1.18
N PRO A 140 -9.13 -1.17 1.23
CA PRO A 140 -10.27 -1.39 2.12
C PRO A 140 -11.26 -2.46 1.63
N TYR A 141 -11.06 -3.00 0.42
CA TYR A 141 -12.02 -3.91 -0.22
C TYR A 141 -11.41 -5.24 -0.71
N SER A 142 -10.11 -5.46 -0.54
CA SER A 142 -9.41 -6.64 -1.07
C SER A 142 -8.06 -6.81 -0.41
N ASP A 143 -7.71 -8.05 -0.08
CA ASP A 143 -6.41 -8.52 0.37
C ASP A 143 -5.58 -9.15 -0.77
N GLN A 144 -6.13 -9.15 -1.99
CA GLN A 144 -5.51 -9.73 -3.19
C GLN A 144 -5.48 -8.75 -4.35
N GLN A 145 -4.37 -8.75 -5.10
CA GLN A 145 -4.26 -8.16 -6.42
C GLN A 145 -4.41 -9.26 -7.49
N VAL A 146 -5.26 -9.01 -8.48
CA VAL A 146 -5.56 -9.98 -9.54
C VAL A 146 -4.84 -9.59 -10.84
N TYR A 147 -4.24 -10.59 -11.49
CA TYR A 147 -3.73 -10.52 -12.85
C TYR A 147 -4.40 -11.59 -13.71
N PHE A 148 -4.46 -11.33 -15.02
CA PHE A 148 -5.04 -12.21 -16.02
C PHE A 148 -3.92 -12.76 -16.91
N VAL A 149 -3.77 -14.08 -16.90
CA VAL A 149 -2.78 -14.81 -17.68
C VAL A 149 -3.47 -15.39 -18.91
N THR A 150 -2.79 -15.34 -20.05
CA THR A 150 -3.29 -15.91 -21.30
C THR A 150 -2.15 -16.51 -22.11
N ALA A 151 -2.53 -17.44 -22.99
CA ALA A 151 -1.68 -18.05 -24.00
C ALA A 151 -2.11 -17.68 -25.44
N THR A 152 -3.04 -16.72 -25.58
CA THR A 152 -3.60 -16.32 -26.89
C THR A 152 -3.30 -14.87 -27.26
N GLU A 153 -3.14 -13.99 -26.28
CA GLU A 153 -2.83 -12.57 -26.48
C GLU A 153 -1.46 -12.28 -25.85
N GLY A 154 -0.42 -12.19 -26.69
CA GLY A 154 0.97 -11.99 -26.25
C GLY A 154 1.17 -10.82 -25.30
N GLY A 155 2.21 -10.90 -24.49
CA GLY A 155 2.58 -9.89 -23.50
C GLY A 155 3.56 -8.84 -24.03
N THR A 156 3.89 -7.87 -23.16
CA THR A 156 4.99 -6.94 -23.42
C THR A 156 6.30 -7.61 -23.00
N PRO A 157 7.29 -7.79 -23.90
CA PRO A 157 8.57 -8.35 -23.49
C PRO A 157 9.30 -7.38 -22.56
N MET A 158 9.94 -7.90 -21.52
CA MET A 158 10.76 -7.08 -20.65
C MET A 158 11.91 -6.43 -21.45
N PRO A 159 12.10 -5.10 -21.39
CA PRO A 159 13.20 -4.45 -22.08
C PRO A 159 14.55 -4.97 -21.56
N THR A 160 15.50 -5.12 -22.47
CA THR A 160 16.88 -5.46 -22.10
C THR A 160 17.56 -4.24 -21.51
N TYR A 161 18.05 -4.35 -20.28
CA TYR A 161 18.88 -3.34 -19.66
C TYR A 161 20.35 -3.74 -19.83
N GLY A 162 21.15 -2.83 -20.41
CA GLY A 162 22.60 -3.00 -20.44
C GLY A 162 23.21 -2.92 -19.04
N PRO A 163 24.41 -3.49 -18.82
CA PRO A 163 25.09 -3.39 -17.54
C PRO A 163 25.29 -1.92 -17.17
N THR A 164 24.91 -1.56 -15.94
CA THR A 164 25.10 -0.20 -15.43
C THR A 164 26.61 0.09 -15.33
N VAL A 165 27.08 1.12 -16.04
CA VAL A 165 28.51 1.50 -16.10
C VAL A 165 28.91 2.42 -14.93
N ALA A 166 28.03 2.62 -13.95
CA ALA A 166 28.31 3.46 -12.79
C ALA A 166 29.18 2.73 -11.76
N SER A 167 30.14 3.44 -11.19
CA SER A 167 30.92 2.93 -10.05
C SER A 167 29.99 2.55 -8.89
N PRO A 168 30.20 1.40 -8.21
CA PRO A 168 29.41 1.01 -7.05
C PRO A 168 29.40 2.12 -5.99
N GLN A 169 28.22 2.45 -5.48
CA GLN A 169 28.07 3.29 -4.30
C GLN A 169 28.00 2.38 -3.07
N PHE A 170 28.86 2.61 -2.09
CA PHE A 170 28.79 1.90 -0.81
C PHE A 170 27.71 2.53 0.06
N THR A 171 26.74 1.73 0.50
CA THR A 171 25.74 2.11 1.50
C THR A 171 25.83 1.13 2.65
N ASP A 172 25.99 1.65 3.86
CA ASP A 172 26.13 0.87 5.10
C ASP A 172 24.83 0.87 5.92
N ARG A 173 23.85 1.68 5.52
CA ARG A 173 22.51 1.73 6.11
C ARG A 173 21.42 1.75 5.04
N TYR A 174 20.21 1.42 5.45
CA TYR A 174 19.01 1.46 4.61
C TYR A 174 17.80 1.91 5.43
N THR A 175 16.73 2.33 4.73
CA THR A 175 15.45 2.62 5.36
C THR A 175 14.71 1.32 5.64
N PHE A 176 14.54 1.00 6.92
CA PHE A 176 13.70 -0.09 7.39
C PHE A 176 12.28 0.42 7.65
N VAL A 177 11.30 -0.30 7.12
CA VAL A 177 9.89 -0.02 7.34
C VAL A 177 9.17 -1.32 7.66
N ALA A 178 8.33 -1.30 8.69
CA ALA A 178 7.43 -2.41 9.00
C ALA A 178 6.07 -1.89 9.46
N TRP A 179 5.03 -2.67 9.19
CA TRP A 179 3.64 -2.33 9.43
C TRP A 179 2.87 -3.56 9.91
N HIS A 180 2.06 -3.40 10.96
CA HIS A 180 1.16 -4.42 11.48
C HIS A 180 -0.25 -3.86 11.61
N GLU A 181 -1.19 -4.53 10.95
CA GLU A 181 -2.63 -4.25 10.88
C GLU A 181 -3.32 -5.54 10.40
N LEU A 182 -4.46 -5.90 10.99
CA LEU A 182 -5.10 -7.21 10.77
C LEU A 182 -6.57 -7.16 10.34
N ASP A 183 -7.22 -5.99 10.39
CA ASP A 183 -8.62 -5.80 9.94
C ASP A 183 -9.62 -6.87 10.43
N LEU A 184 -9.59 -7.21 11.71
CA LEU A 184 -10.37 -8.30 12.30
C LEU A 184 -11.85 -7.95 12.57
N VAL A 185 -12.15 -6.69 12.92
CA VAL A 185 -13.49 -6.28 13.37
C VAL A 185 -13.88 -4.89 12.88
N ASN A 186 -15.13 -4.77 12.40
CA ASN A 186 -15.79 -3.48 12.22
C ASN A 186 -16.66 -3.18 13.44
N LEU A 187 -16.29 -2.15 14.22
CA LEU A 187 -16.90 -1.87 15.53
C LEU A 187 -18.41 -1.54 15.49
N VAL A 188 -18.92 -1.08 14.35
CA VAL A 188 -20.34 -0.67 14.19
C VAL A 188 -21.04 -1.40 13.04
N GLY A 189 -20.41 -2.45 12.49
CA GLY A 189 -20.91 -3.22 11.35
C GLY A 189 -21.10 -2.42 10.06
N SER A 190 -20.45 -1.25 9.94
CA SER A 190 -20.61 -0.35 8.79
C SER A 190 -19.39 0.54 8.58
N GLY A 191 -19.28 1.13 7.39
CA GLY A 191 -18.12 1.94 7.02
C GLY A 191 -16.91 1.09 6.63
N ARG A 192 -15.75 1.76 6.51
CA ARG A 192 -14.52 1.18 5.94
C ARG A 192 -13.39 1.02 6.94
N MET A 193 -13.66 1.37 8.19
CA MET A 193 -12.66 1.34 9.26
C MET A 193 -12.78 0.00 9.98
N TRP A 194 -11.77 -0.83 9.77
CA TRP A 194 -11.60 -2.10 10.45
C TRP A 194 -10.54 -1.95 11.53
N MET A 195 -10.59 -2.81 12.54
CA MET A 195 -9.65 -2.83 13.65
C MET A 195 -9.11 -4.24 13.81
N GLY A 196 -7.86 -4.36 14.23
CA GLY A 196 -7.23 -5.60 14.66
C GLY A 196 -7.57 -5.96 16.11
N GLU A 197 -6.52 -6.26 16.86
CA GLU A 197 -6.60 -6.85 18.20
C GLU A 197 -7.34 -5.96 19.20
N SER A 198 -8.21 -6.57 20.02
CA SER A 198 -8.85 -5.90 21.16
C SER A 198 -7.98 -5.95 22.41
N PHE A 199 -8.10 -4.87 23.20
CA PHE A 199 -7.55 -4.69 24.53
C PHE A 199 -8.70 -4.43 25.51
N ASP A 200 -9.20 -5.50 26.12
CA ASP A 200 -10.35 -5.48 27.03
C ASP A 200 -10.18 -6.49 28.17
N TYR A 201 -10.00 -7.76 27.86
CA TYR A 201 -9.59 -8.81 28.77
C TYR A 201 -8.07 -9.01 28.70
N THR A 202 -7.55 -9.13 27.48
CA THR A 202 -6.10 -9.18 27.22
C THR A 202 -5.59 -7.75 27.08
N LEU A 203 -4.97 -7.23 28.14
CA LEU A 203 -4.54 -5.82 28.18
C LEU A 203 -3.18 -5.57 27.54
N SER A 204 -2.40 -6.63 27.27
CA SER A 204 -1.08 -6.51 26.68
C SER A 204 -0.95 -7.42 25.46
N ARG A 205 -0.38 -6.87 24.38
CA ARG A 205 -0.09 -7.58 23.13
C ARG A 205 1.36 -7.34 22.75
N THR A 206 2.03 -8.39 22.28
CA THR A 206 3.38 -8.29 21.73
C THR A 206 3.30 -8.47 20.23
N ILE A 207 3.87 -7.53 19.48
CA ILE A 207 3.83 -7.46 18.02
C ILE A 207 5.26 -7.48 17.51
N ASP A 208 5.55 -8.44 16.63
CA ASP A 208 6.85 -8.51 15.98
C ASP A 208 6.86 -7.66 14.72
N LEU A 209 7.55 -6.52 14.79
CA LEU A 209 7.82 -5.65 13.64
C LEU A 209 9.19 -5.93 13.02
N GLY A 210 9.88 -7.02 13.38
CA GLY A 210 11.22 -7.33 12.86
C GLY A 210 12.30 -6.35 13.33
N LEU A 211 12.13 -5.72 14.51
CA LEU A 211 13.07 -4.70 15.01
C LEU A 211 14.47 -5.25 15.34
N GLY A 212 14.68 -6.57 15.28
CA GLY A 212 16.01 -7.19 15.35
C GLY A 212 16.98 -6.71 14.26
N ARG A 213 16.47 -6.05 13.21
CA ARG A 213 17.27 -5.39 12.17
C ARG A 213 17.89 -4.07 12.62
N LEU A 214 17.40 -3.47 13.69
CA LEU A 214 17.87 -2.17 14.21
C LEU A 214 19.07 -2.36 15.16
N ASP A 215 19.99 -1.41 15.16
CA ASP A 215 21.18 -1.41 16.02
C ASP A 215 21.10 -0.33 17.12
N ALA A 216 22.15 -0.23 17.94
CA ALA A 216 22.20 0.77 19.02
C ALA A 216 22.35 2.22 18.51
N GLN A 217 22.45 2.45 17.20
CA GLN A 217 22.55 3.78 16.59
C GLN A 217 21.32 4.13 15.73
N SER A 218 20.46 3.17 15.44
CA SER A 218 19.19 3.36 14.75
C SER A 218 18.31 4.39 15.47
N THR A 219 17.64 5.23 14.68
CA THR A 219 16.54 6.08 15.13
C THR A 219 15.26 5.58 14.48
N ALA A 220 14.27 5.27 15.32
CA ALA A 220 13.00 4.72 14.88
C ALA A 220 11.85 5.67 15.19
N ARG A 221 11.02 5.94 14.19
CA ARG A 221 9.74 6.62 14.34
C ARG A 221 8.64 5.57 14.38
N PHE A 222 8.02 5.41 15.54
CA PHE A 222 6.84 4.57 15.71
C PHE A 222 5.58 5.39 15.47
N THR A 223 4.61 4.82 14.76
CA THR A 223 3.26 5.37 14.64
C THR A 223 2.29 4.33 15.17
N LEU A 224 1.41 4.74 16.09
CA LEU A 224 0.37 3.90 16.67
C LEU A 224 -0.97 4.56 16.41
N SER A 225 -1.89 3.82 15.81
CA SER A 225 -3.29 4.20 15.67
C SER A 225 -4.18 3.16 16.35
N ALA A 226 -5.23 3.63 17.01
CA ALA A 226 -6.19 2.78 17.68
C ALA A 226 -7.51 3.52 17.89
N ALA A 227 -8.59 2.77 18.02
CA ALA A 227 -9.85 3.26 18.56
C ALA A 227 -9.95 2.94 20.05
N GLY A 228 -10.34 3.91 20.87
CA GLY A 228 -10.58 3.73 22.29
C GLY A 228 -12.02 4.04 22.68
N ARG A 229 -12.54 3.27 23.64
CA ARG A 229 -13.83 3.50 24.29
C ARG A 229 -13.60 3.67 25.79
N THR A 230 -13.84 4.88 26.28
CA THR A 230 -13.84 5.20 27.71
C THR A 230 -14.85 6.32 28.00
N THR A 231 -15.54 6.27 29.14
CA THR A 231 -16.42 7.33 29.63
C THR A 231 -15.73 8.31 30.57
N VAL A 232 -14.48 8.03 30.94
CA VAL A 232 -13.66 8.82 31.87
C VAL A 232 -12.31 9.09 31.23
N PHE A 233 -11.77 10.29 31.42
CA PHE A 233 -10.44 10.64 30.94
C PHE A 233 -9.36 9.87 31.72
N GLY A 234 -8.30 9.42 31.03
CA GLY A 234 -7.17 8.74 31.67
C GLY A 234 -6.67 7.50 30.93
N PRO A 235 -7.54 6.59 30.45
CA PRO A 235 -7.07 5.39 29.75
C PRO A 235 -6.24 5.71 28.50
N LYS A 236 -5.19 4.92 28.31
CA LYS A 236 -4.18 5.12 27.26
C LYS A 236 -3.56 3.80 26.82
N LEU A 237 -3.19 3.72 25.55
CA LEU A 237 -2.45 2.58 25.00
C LEU A 237 -0.95 2.92 24.97
N GLU A 238 -0.18 2.26 25.83
CA GLU A 238 1.27 2.47 25.95
C GLU A 238 2.03 1.60 24.94
N LEU A 239 3.02 2.21 24.27
CA LEU A 239 3.94 1.54 23.36
C LEU A 239 5.33 1.47 23.99
N ARG A 240 5.88 0.26 24.05
CA ARG A 240 7.22 -0.05 24.56
C ARG A 240 7.98 -0.93 23.57
N THR A 241 9.30 -0.84 23.62
CA THR A 241 10.22 -1.74 22.91
C THR A 241 11.24 -2.30 23.91
N GLY A 242 12.19 -3.10 23.44
CA GLY A 242 13.37 -3.50 24.24
C GLY A 242 14.26 -2.33 24.66
N GLN A 243 14.08 -1.14 24.07
CA GLN A 243 14.77 0.09 24.47
C GLN A 243 14.00 0.87 25.58
N GLY A 244 12.83 0.40 26.00
CA GLY A 244 12.00 1.03 27.03
C GLY A 244 10.73 1.70 26.48
N PHE A 245 10.23 2.71 27.20
CA PHE A 245 9.01 3.43 26.84
C PHE A 245 9.20 4.32 25.61
N VAL A 246 8.28 4.22 24.65
CA VAL A 246 8.29 5.05 23.43
C VAL A 246 7.26 6.17 23.54
N GLY A 247 6.03 5.83 23.94
CA GLY A 247 4.93 6.78 23.97
C GLY A 247 3.62 6.15 24.43
N ALA A 248 2.57 6.97 24.59
CA ALA A 248 1.24 6.49 24.93
C ALA A 248 0.16 7.26 24.17
N LEU A 249 -0.73 6.52 23.53
CA LEU A 249 -1.87 7.06 22.79
C LEU A 249 -3.04 7.27 23.76
N SER A 250 -3.40 8.53 24.02
CA SER A 250 -4.48 8.87 24.94
C SER A 250 -5.85 8.87 24.24
N PHE A 251 -6.88 8.35 24.90
CA PHE A 251 -8.22 8.30 24.32
C PHE A 251 -9.11 9.45 24.80
N GLN A 252 -9.90 9.98 23.87
CA GLN A 252 -10.97 10.92 24.18
C GLN A 252 -12.18 10.18 24.74
N THR A 253 -12.93 10.83 25.64
CA THR A 253 -14.12 10.22 26.23
C THR A 253 -15.26 10.12 25.23
N VAL A 254 -16.05 9.06 25.34
CA VAL A 254 -17.33 8.89 24.64
C VAL A 254 -18.49 8.88 25.64
N SER A 255 -19.69 9.16 25.14
CA SER A 255 -20.92 9.06 25.93
C SER A 255 -21.27 7.61 26.24
N GLY A 256 -21.92 7.39 27.38
CA GLY A 256 -22.54 6.10 27.72
C GLY A 256 -23.93 5.89 27.09
N VAL A 257 -24.43 6.89 26.35
CA VAL A 257 -25.77 6.88 25.75
C VAL A 257 -25.80 6.05 24.46
N SER A 258 -26.85 5.25 24.29
CA SER A 258 -27.07 4.46 23.07
C SER A 258 -27.25 5.36 21.83
N GLY A 259 -26.60 4.99 20.73
CA GLY A 259 -26.68 5.72 19.45
C GLY A 259 -25.68 6.87 19.29
N ASP A 260 -24.86 7.16 20.32
CA ASP A 260 -23.74 8.09 20.21
C ASP A 260 -22.46 7.36 19.72
N THR A 261 -21.38 8.12 19.56
CA THR A 261 -20.04 7.67 19.16
C THR A 261 -19.60 6.46 19.97
N TYR A 262 -19.44 5.30 19.31
CA TYR A 262 -19.09 4.05 19.99
C TYR A 262 -17.66 4.05 20.54
N ALA A 263 -16.70 4.51 19.74
CA ALA A 263 -15.30 4.64 20.10
C ALA A 263 -14.69 5.79 19.29
N ARG A 264 -13.58 6.36 19.76
CA ARG A 264 -12.86 7.41 19.03
C ARG A 264 -11.52 6.89 18.55
N TRP A 265 -11.30 7.01 17.25
CA TRP A 265 -10.01 6.75 16.63
C TRP A 265 -9.04 7.90 16.88
N THR A 266 -7.77 7.57 17.08
CA THR A 266 -6.68 8.53 17.16
C THR A 266 -5.38 7.87 16.69
N SER A 267 -4.43 8.69 16.24
CA SER A 267 -3.10 8.27 15.81
C SER A 267 -2.06 9.24 16.32
N GLN A 268 -0.94 8.70 16.80
CA GLN A 268 0.18 9.49 17.27
C GLN A 268 1.49 8.80 16.92
N ALA A 269 2.55 9.59 16.76
CA ALA A 269 3.88 9.10 16.45
C ALA A 269 4.92 9.65 17.43
N TRP A 270 5.94 8.84 17.70
CA TRP A 270 7.07 9.16 18.57
C TRP A 270 8.37 8.66 17.98
N ASN A 271 9.46 9.37 18.25
CA ASN A 271 10.80 8.93 17.90
C ASN A 271 11.44 8.27 19.13
N GLN A 272 12.16 7.18 18.89
CA GLN A 272 13.04 6.54 19.86
C GLN A 272 14.41 6.38 19.23
N VAL A 273 15.46 6.70 20.00
CA VAL A 273 16.85 6.51 19.59
C VAL A 273 17.37 5.24 20.25
N GLY A 274 18.05 4.39 19.49
CA GLY A 274 18.70 3.19 19.99
C GLY A 274 19.76 3.51 21.04
N SER A 275 19.91 2.60 21.99
CA SER A 275 20.94 2.68 23.04
C SER A 275 21.59 1.33 23.34
N ALA A 276 20.93 0.23 22.97
CA ALA A 276 21.43 -1.13 23.09
C ALA A 276 20.85 -2.02 21.99
N THR A 277 21.39 -3.22 21.85
CA THR A 277 20.76 -4.30 21.05
C THR A 277 20.46 -5.50 21.96
N PRO A 278 19.44 -6.32 21.65
CA PRO A 278 18.45 -6.15 20.57
C PRO A 278 17.33 -5.14 20.91
N TRP A 279 16.62 -4.65 19.89
CA TRP A 279 15.42 -3.82 20.09
C TRP A 279 14.18 -4.60 20.53
N GLY A 280 14.19 -5.93 20.41
CA GLY A 280 13.07 -6.79 20.80
C GLY A 280 11.82 -6.61 19.93
N SER A 281 10.65 -6.94 20.48
CA SER A 281 9.35 -6.72 19.84
C SER A 281 8.68 -5.47 20.39
N VAL A 282 7.64 -4.99 19.70
CA VAL A 282 6.76 -3.94 20.24
C VAL A 282 5.84 -4.57 21.27
N ASN A 283 5.74 -3.96 22.45
CA ASN A 283 4.74 -4.30 23.45
C ASN A 283 3.73 -3.15 23.59
N LEU A 284 2.47 -3.47 23.34
CA LEU A 284 1.34 -2.56 23.53
C LEU A 284 0.60 -2.96 24.80
N THR A 285 0.35 -2.01 25.70
CA THR A 285 -0.41 -2.26 26.94
C THR A 285 -1.46 -1.18 27.17
N LEU A 286 -2.71 -1.59 27.35
CA LEU A 286 -3.79 -0.68 27.74
C LEU A 286 -3.72 -0.42 29.24
N GLU A 287 -3.29 0.79 29.60
CA GLU A 287 -3.40 1.31 30.97
C GLU A 287 -4.79 1.91 31.13
N ARG A 288 -5.56 1.36 32.08
CA ARG A 288 -6.97 1.71 32.27
C ARG A 288 -7.38 1.81 33.74
N SER A 289 -6.44 2.07 34.64
CA SER A 289 -6.72 2.27 36.07
C SER A 289 -7.78 3.34 36.34
N ALA A 290 -7.83 4.39 35.52
CA ALA A 290 -8.84 5.44 35.59
C ALA A 290 -10.26 4.99 35.17
N ASN A 291 -10.38 3.91 34.40
CA ASN A 291 -11.66 3.32 34.01
C ASN A 291 -11.48 1.84 33.66
N THR A 292 -11.78 0.95 34.59
CA THR A 292 -11.59 -0.50 34.42
C THR A 292 -12.43 -1.11 33.30
N SER A 293 -13.49 -0.42 32.85
CA SER A 293 -14.32 -0.81 31.71
C SER A 293 -13.83 -0.27 30.37
N ALA A 294 -12.73 0.50 30.35
CA ALA A 294 -12.18 1.00 29.10
C ALA A 294 -11.66 -0.14 28.22
N SER A 295 -11.87 0.02 26.92
CA SER A 295 -11.43 -0.91 25.88
C SER A 295 -10.73 -0.15 24.75
N ALA A 296 -9.80 -0.81 24.07
CA ALA A 296 -9.17 -0.29 22.86
C ALA A 296 -9.10 -1.36 21.78
N TRP A 297 -8.99 -0.94 20.53
CA TRP A 297 -8.78 -1.81 19.37
C TRP A 297 -7.66 -1.23 18.51
N LEU A 298 -6.65 -2.04 18.21
CA LEU A 298 -5.54 -1.63 17.36
C LEU A 298 -6.07 -1.36 15.96
N ASP A 299 -5.68 -0.24 15.37
CA ASP A 299 -5.83 -0.02 13.94
C ASP A 299 -4.51 -0.46 13.28
N ALA A 300 -3.42 0.25 13.57
CA ALA A 300 -2.10 -0.16 13.13
C ALA A 300 -0.99 0.23 14.12
N VAL A 301 0.11 -0.53 14.07
CA VAL A 301 1.40 -0.09 14.58
C VAL A 301 2.46 -0.24 13.51
N SER A 302 3.26 0.81 13.32
CA SER A 302 4.31 0.81 12.30
C SER A 302 5.57 1.49 12.78
N VAL A 303 6.66 1.17 12.08
CA VAL A 303 7.98 1.74 12.31
C VAL A 303 8.60 2.19 11.00
N TYR A 304 9.20 3.37 11.02
CA TYR A 304 10.12 3.88 10.00
C TYR A 304 11.45 4.16 10.69
N ALA A 305 12.52 3.49 10.28
CA ALA A 305 13.81 3.59 10.94
C ALA A 305 14.97 3.49 9.94
N ASP A 306 16.14 3.96 10.34
CA ASP A 306 17.39 3.60 9.68
C ASP A 306 17.95 2.30 10.31
N ALA A 307 18.45 1.40 9.46
CA ALA A 307 19.00 0.11 9.87
C ALA A 307 20.36 -0.13 9.19
N PRO A 308 21.33 -0.79 9.86
CA PRO A 308 22.58 -1.19 9.22
C PRO A 308 22.33 -2.23 8.13
N MET A 309 23.05 -2.11 7.02
CA MET A 309 23.15 -3.15 6.00
C MET A 309 23.93 -4.33 6.59
N ALA A 310 23.21 -5.25 7.24
CA ALA A 310 23.75 -6.50 7.72
C ALA A 310 23.22 -7.64 6.84
N TYR A 311 24.13 -8.37 6.19
CA TYR A 311 23.78 -9.64 5.55
C TYR A 311 23.44 -10.63 6.66
N GLN A 312 22.15 -10.85 6.88
CA GLN A 312 21.65 -11.91 7.75
C GLN A 312 21.80 -13.22 6.95
N GLY A 313 23.00 -13.81 6.99
CA GLY A 313 23.24 -15.11 6.37
C GLY A 313 22.27 -16.15 6.93
N GLY A 314 21.66 -16.92 6.03
CA GLY A 314 20.83 -18.08 6.35
C GLY A 314 21.66 -19.29 6.77
#